data_AF-A0A2V2YW93-F1
#
_entry.id   AF-A0A2V2YW93-F1
#
_cell.length_a   1.000
_cell.length_b   1.000
_cell.length_c   1.000
_cell.angle_alpha   90.00
_cell.angle_beta   90.00
_cell.angle_gamma   90.00
#
_symmetry.space_group_name_H-M   'P 1'
#
loop_
_entity.id
_entity.type
_entity.pdbx_description
1 polymer ?
#
loop_
_entity_poly.entity_id
_entity_poly.type
_entity_poly.pdbx_seq_one_letter_code
_entity_poly.pdbx_strand_id
1 'polypeptide(L)'
;MTLVRRYGICVYGQTIDEAIPVVPEEDFRSSIMSDSNYCVNALHSNPVYGVLTLSRVLSYLETGEILSKREAGLWALQNIPAELHAIVNSAVEVYEGSRTEMAVLNEEDLVQYGKRLSEMIDSHRR
;
A
#
# COMPACT_ATOMS: atom_id res chain seq x y z
N MET A 1 -10.28 -10.63 5.29
CA MET A 1 -11.10 -10.27 4.11
C MET A 1 -11.92 -8.99 4.34
N THR A 2 -11.28 -7.93 4.83
CA THR A 2 -11.97 -6.68 5.22
C THR A 2 -12.38 -5.82 4.02
N LEU A 3 -11.59 -5.87 2.94
CA LEU A 3 -11.82 -5.11 1.69
C LEU A 3 -13.10 -5.53 0.96
N VAL A 4 -13.35 -6.84 0.85
CA VAL A 4 -14.57 -7.37 0.20
C VAL A 4 -15.80 -7.00 1.02
N ARG A 5 -15.69 -6.94 2.36
CA ARG A 5 -16.80 -6.52 3.20
C ARG A 5 -17.17 -5.04 3.04
N ARG A 6 -16.18 -4.17 2.86
CA ARG A 6 -16.39 -2.71 2.81
C ARG A 6 -16.71 -2.18 1.40
N TYR A 7 -16.21 -2.84 0.36
CA TYR A 7 -16.32 -2.36 -1.03
C TYR A 7 -16.74 -3.44 -2.04
N GLY A 8 -17.02 -4.66 -1.59
CA GLY A 8 -17.45 -5.72 -2.46
C GLY A 8 -18.90 -5.53 -2.91
N ILE A 9 -19.17 -5.84 -4.18
CA ILE A 9 -20.52 -5.97 -4.72
C ILE A 9 -20.83 -7.47 -4.75
N CYS A 10 -21.90 -7.90 -4.06
CA CYS A 10 -22.33 -9.29 -4.10
C CYS A 10 -22.95 -9.58 -5.49
N VAL A 11 -22.29 -10.43 -6.28
CA VAL A 11 -22.75 -10.80 -7.62
C VAL A 11 -23.75 -11.96 -7.57
N TYR A 12 -23.62 -12.88 -6.60
CA TYR A 12 -24.56 -13.99 -6.33
C TYR A 12 -24.25 -14.64 -4.97
N GLY A 13 -25.26 -15.03 -4.18
CA GLY A 13 -25.10 -15.67 -2.85
C GLY A 13 -25.58 -14.82 -1.67
N GLN A 14 -25.24 -15.23 -0.44
CA GLN A 14 -25.58 -14.50 0.79
C GLN A 14 -24.95 -13.10 0.80
N THR A 15 -25.54 -12.18 1.56
CA THR A 15 -25.03 -10.81 1.63
C THR A 15 -23.63 -10.80 2.28
N ILE A 16 -22.79 -9.85 1.88
CA ILE A 16 -21.40 -9.77 2.33
C ILE A 16 -21.28 -9.67 3.87
N ASP A 17 -22.30 -9.07 4.51
CA ASP A 17 -22.42 -8.95 5.96
C ASP A 17 -22.70 -10.28 6.67
N GLU A 18 -23.34 -11.24 5.99
CA GLU A 18 -23.64 -12.57 6.51
C GLU A 18 -22.50 -13.57 6.26
N ALA A 19 -21.73 -13.35 5.19
CA ALA A 19 -20.67 -14.27 4.77
C ALA A 19 -19.29 -13.96 5.41
N ILE A 20 -19.04 -12.72 5.82
CA ILE A 20 -17.74 -12.30 6.35
C ILE A 20 -17.96 -11.53 7.67
N PRO A 21 -17.55 -12.10 8.83
CA PRO A 21 -17.67 -11.40 10.10
C PRO A 21 -16.79 -10.13 10.10
N VAL A 22 -17.16 -9.16 10.92
CA VAL A 22 -16.36 -7.95 11.18
C VAL A 22 -14.94 -8.40 11.57
N VAL A 23 -13.94 -8.10 10.75
CA VAL A 23 -12.54 -8.36 11.10
C VAL A 23 -12.14 -7.30 12.11
N PRO A 24 -11.68 -7.67 13.32
CA PRO A 24 -11.14 -6.72 14.28
C PRO A 24 -10.05 -5.87 13.63
N GLU A 25 -10.06 -4.58 13.92
CA GLU A 25 -9.09 -3.63 13.35
C GLU A 25 -7.64 -4.05 13.64
N GLU A 26 -7.41 -4.66 14.80
CA GLU A 26 -6.12 -5.20 15.23
C GLU A 26 -5.65 -6.39 14.37
N ASP A 27 -6.55 -7.30 13.98
CA ASP A 27 -6.23 -8.44 13.11
C ASP A 27 -5.92 -7.98 11.68
N PHE A 28 -6.65 -6.96 11.21
CA PHE A 28 -6.41 -6.36 9.90
C PHE A 28 -5.10 -5.57 9.88
N ARG A 29 -4.81 -4.81 10.95
CA ARG A 29 -3.53 -4.10 11.14
C ARG A 29 -2.36 -5.07 11.21
N SER A 30 -2.51 -6.19 11.92
CA SER A 30 -1.50 -7.25 11.99
C SER A 30 -1.25 -7.91 10.62
N SER A 31 -2.31 -8.18 9.85
CA SER A 31 -2.20 -8.70 8.49
C SER A 31 -1.47 -7.74 7.55
N ILE A 32 -1.81 -6.44 7.60
CA ILE A 32 -1.16 -5.39 6.80
C ILE A 32 0.31 -5.21 7.22
N MET A 33 0.61 -5.31 8.52
CA MET A 33 1.97 -5.20 9.04
C MET A 33 2.83 -6.42 8.68
N SER A 34 2.25 -7.62 8.63
CA SER A 34 2.93 -8.80 8.13
C SER A 34 3.21 -8.69 6.62
N ASP A 35 2.30 -8.06 5.87
CA ASP A 35 2.48 -7.79 4.45
C ASP A 35 3.58 -6.76 4.18
N SER A 36 3.90 -5.84 5.09
CA SER A 36 4.94 -4.81 4.86
C SER A 36 6.33 -5.43 4.63
N ASN A 37 6.70 -6.45 5.40
CA ASN A 37 7.95 -7.20 5.22
C ASN A 37 7.95 -7.98 3.89
N TYR A 38 6.81 -8.52 3.49
CA TYR A 38 6.65 -9.15 2.18
C TYR A 38 6.75 -8.13 1.03
N CYS A 39 6.23 -6.91 1.24
CA CYS A 39 6.25 -5.85 0.25
C CYS A 39 7.64 -5.29 -0.02
N VAL A 40 8.53 -5.28 0.98
CA VAL A 40 9.95 -4.94 0.77
C VAL A 40 10.60 -5.94 -0.20
N ASN A 41 10.32 -7.23 -0.06
CA ASN A 41 10.78 -8.24 -1.03
C ASN A 41 10.07 -8.11 -2.40
N ALA A 42 8.81 -7.66 -2.40
CA ALA A 42 8.05 -7.42 -3.62
C ALA A 42 8.60 -6.23 -4.44
N LEU A 43 9.35 -5.29 -3.84
CA LEU A 43 9.97 -4.19 -4.59
C LEU A 43 10.93 -4.69 -5.69
N HIS A 44 11.60 -5.83 -5.47
CA HIS A 44 12.52 -6.41 -6.47
C HIS A 44 11.79 -7.11 -7.62
N SER A 45 10.63 -7.69 -7.37
CA SER A 45 9.89 -8.51 -8.34
C SER A 45 8.78 -7.74 -9.05
N ASN A 46 8.17 -6.77 -8.38
CA ASN A 46 7.16 -5.87 -8.93
C ASN A 46 7.20 -4.51 -8.23
N PRO A 47 8.10 -3.59 -8.65
CA PRO A 47 8.35 -2.34 -7.94
C PRO A 47 7.12 -1.44 -7.86
N VAL A 48 6.31 -1.36 -8.93
CA VAL A 48 5.06 -0.58 -8.95
C VAL A 48 4.12 -1.06 -7.84
N TYR A 49 3.92 -2.37 -7.75
CA TYR A 49 3.02 -2.92 -6.74
C TYR A 49 3.61 -2.81 -5.33
N GLY A 50 4.92 -3.00 -5.16
CA GLY A 50 5.60 -2.81 -3.88
C GLY A 50 5.44 -1.39 -3.34
N VAL A 51 5.75 -0.38 -4.16
CA VAL A 51 5.65 1.05 -3.82
C VAL A 51 4.23 1.43 -3.39
N LEU A 52 3.22 1.07 -4.21
CA LEU A 52 1.84 1.42 -3.92
C LEU A 52 1.26 0.62 -2.74
N THR A 53 1.69 -0.63 -2.53
CA THR A 53 1.22 -1.42 -1.39
C THR A 53 1.80 -0.92 -0.08
N LEU A 54 3.10 -0.56 -0.04
CA LEU A 54 3.70 0.08 1.12
C LEU A 54 3.05 1.44 1.42
N SER A 55 2.72 2.22 0.38
CA SER A 55 1.97 3.48 0.54
C SER A 55 0.60 3.23 1.18
N ARG A 56 -0.10 2.15 0.81
CA ARG A 56 -1.39 1.77 1.42
C ARG A 56 -1.24 1.41 2.89
N VAL A 57 -0.23 0.60 3.23
CA VAL A 57 0.09 0.22 4.61
C VAL A 57 0.28 1.48 5.46
N LEU A 58 1.14 2.40 5.01
CA LEU A 58 1.45 3.62 5.75
C LEU A 58 0.21 4.52 5.88
N SER A 59 -0.55 4.73 4.81
CA SER A 59 -1.77 5.54 4.85
C SER A 59 -2.80 4.99 5.84
N TYR A 60 -2.92 3.66 5.93
CA TYR A 60 -3.84 3.01 6.86
C TYR A 60 -3.38 3.19 8.31
N LEU A 61 -2.07 3.11 8.57
CA LEU A 61 -1.52 3.32 9.91
C LEU A 61 -1.70 4.76 10.41
N GLU A 62 -1.69 5.73 9.51
CA GLU A 62 -1.87 7.16 9.82
C GLU A 62 -3.35 7.56 9.93
N THR A 63 -4.21 7.02 9.05
CA THR A 63 -5.59 7.51 8.90
C THR A 63 -6.67 6.54 9.38
N GLY A 64 -6.35 5.25 9.54
CA GLY A 64 -7.33 4.18 9.76
C GLY A 64 -8.18 3.83 8.53
N GLU A 65 -7.95 4.50 7.39
CA GLU A 65 -8.73 4.30 6.17
C GLU A 65 -8.06 3.34 5.18
N ILE A 66 -8.87 2.51 4.54
CA ILE A 66 -8.40 1.59 3.52
C ILE A 66 -8.51 2.27 2.16
N LEU A 67 -7.40 2.84 1.69
CA LEU A 67 -7.30 3.47 0.38
C LEU A 67 -7.06 2.45 -0.75
N SER A 68 -7.45 2.79 -1.99
CA SER A 68 -7.00 2.09 -3.19
C SER A 68 -5.50 2.33 -3.45
N LYS A 69 -4.90 1.57 -4.38
CA LYS A 69 -3.47 1.75 -4.75
C LYS A 69 -3.18 3.16 -5.25
N ARG A 70 -4.07 3.68 -6.11
CA ARG A 70 -3.96 5.03 -6.67
C ARG A 70 -4.06 6.09 -5.57
N GLU A 71 -5.12 6.01 -4.75
CA GLU A 71 -5.35 6.97 -3.66
C GLU A 71 -4.22 6.96 -2.64
N ALA A 72 -3.70 5.79 -2.28
CA ALA A 72 -2.57 5.69 -1.38
C ALA A 72 -1.28 6.27 -1.97
N GLY A 73 -1.05 6.13 -3.28
CA GLY A 73 0.07 6.79 -3.95
C GLY A 73 -0.06 8.31 -3.89
N LEU A 74 -1.26 8.85 -4.16
CA LEU A 74 -1.52 10.30 -4.05
C LEU A 74 -1.41 10.80 -2.61
N TRP A 75 -1.91 10.03 -1.64
CA TRP A 75 -1.77 10.30 -0.23
C TRP A 75 -0.29 10.35 0.17
N ALA A 76 0.52 9.39 -0.31
CA ALA A 76 1.93 9.33 0.00
C ALA A 76 2.68 10.58 -0.53
N LEU A 77 2.38 11.04 -1.74
CA LEU A 77 2.94 12.28 -2.30
C LEU A 77 2.65 13.54 -1.46
N GLN A 78 1.66 13.51 -0.57
CA GLN A 78 1.33 14.63 0.31
C GLN A 78 1.89 14.47 1.74
N ASN A 79 2.19 13.24 2.17
CA ASN A 79 2.44 12.92 3.58
C ASN A 79 3.82 12.31 3.86
N ILE A 80 4.56 11.85 2.84
CA ILE A 80 5.93 11.33 3.01
C ILE A 80 6.98 12.37 2.58
N PRO A 81 8.26 12.20 2.98
CA PRO A 81 9.34 13.08 2.58
C PRO A 81 9.46 13.25 1.05
N ALA A 82 9.73 14.48 0.62
CA ALA A 82 9.81 14.84 -0.80
C ALA A 82 10.87 14.06 -1.60
N GLU A 83 11.94 13.59 -0.92
CA GLU A 83 12.97 12.74 -1.51
C GLU A 83 12.42 11.41 -2.08
N LEU A 84 11.27 10.94 -1.60
CA LEU A 84 10.64 9.69 -2.03
C LEU A 84 9.56 9.91 -3.11
N HIS A 85 9.16 11.16 -3.36
CA HIS A 85 8.03 11.47 -4.24
C HIS A 85 8.27 11.04 -5.69
N ALA A 86 9.51 11.10 -6.18
CA ALA A 86 9.83 10.68 -7.53
C ALA A 86 9.45 9.21 -7.79
N ILE A 87 9.77 8.33 -6.83
CA ILE A 87 9.47 6.88 -6.91
C ILE A 87 7.96 6.65 -6.84
N VAL A 88 7.28 7.31 -5.91
CA VAL A 88 5.81 7.19 -5.76
C VAL A 88 5.09 7.70 -7.00
N ASN A 89 5.45 8.89 -7.50
CA ASN A 89 4.82 9.48 -8.67
C ASN A 89 5.02 8.58 -9.89
N SER A 90 6.23 8.05 -10.09
CA SER A 90 6.48 7.12 -11.19
C SER A 90 5.68 5.82 -11.06
N ALA A 91 5.47 5.29 -9.86
CA ALA A 91 4.64 4.10 -9.67
C ALA A 91 3.15 4.39 -9.95
N VAL A 92 2.66 5.58 -9.56
CA VAL A 92 1.28 6.03 -9.86
C VAL A 92 1.09 6.16 -11.37
N GLU A 93 2.00 6.82 -12.08
CA GLU A 93 1.92 6.99 -13.54
C GLU A 93 1.85 5.66 -14.29
N VAL A 94 2.65 4.67 -13.85
CA VAL A 94 2.64 3.33 -14.46
C VAL A 94 1.34 2.59 -14.13
N TYR A 95 0.87 2.70 -12.90
CA TYR A 95 -0.37 2.05 -12.48
C TYR A 95 -1.62 2.62 -13.18
N GLU A 96 -1.63 3.92 -13.48
CA GLU A 96 -2.70 4.58 -14.24
C GLU A 96 -2.61 4.33 -15.74
N GLY A 97 -1.52 3.72 -16.23
CA GLY A 97 -1.27 3.51 -17.65
C GLY A 97 -0.80 4.75 -18.41
N SER A 98 -0.52 5.85 -17.70
CA SER A 98 0.10 7.06 -18.23
C SER A 98 1.56 6.83 -18.63
N ARG A 99 2.16 5.74 -18.12
CA ARG A 99 3.51 5.30 -18.44
C ARG A 99 3.58 3.77 -18.50
N THR A 100 4.50 3.23 -19.29
CA THR A 100 4.64 1.76 -19.42
C THR A 100 5.59 1.17 -18.38
N GLU A 101 6.61 1.93 -17.96
CA GLU A 101 7.63 1.48 -17.03
C GLU A 101 7.99 2.59 -16.05
N MET A 102 8.45 2.21 -14.85
CA MET A 102 8.89 3.20 -13.87
C MET A 102 10.15 3.88 -14.37
N ALA A 103 10.25 5.19 -14.14
CA ALA A 103 11.52 5.90 -14.17
C ALA A 103 12.32 5.50 -12.92
N VAL A 104 12.75 4.25 -12.87
CA VAL A 104 13.58 3.75 -11.78
C VAL A 104 14.95 4.40 -11.90
N LEU A 105 15.30 5.18 -10.89
CA LEU A 105 16.66 5.62 -10.65
C LEU A 105 17.39 4.44 -9.97
N ASN A 106 17.81 3.41 -10.71
CA ASN A 106 18.55 2.23 -10.20
C ASN A 106 17.89 1.40 -9.03
N GLU A 107 18.43 0.21 -8.76
CA GLU A 107 17.90 -0.70 -7.73
C GLU A 107 18.15 -0.19 -6.30
N GLU A 108 19.19 0.62 -6.09
CA GLU A 108 19.54 1.18 -4.78
C GLU A 108 18.47 2.15 -4.27
N ASP A 109 17.88 2.96 -5.16
CA ASP A 109 16.83 3.90 -4.74
C ASP A 109 15.55 3.18 -4.31
N LEU A 110 15.22 2.03 -4.91
CA LEU A 110 14.09 1.20 -4.48
C LEU A 110 14.36 0.56 -3.10
N VAL A 111 15.58 0.09 -2.86
CA VAL A 111 15.99 -0.44 -1.55
C VAL A 111 15.92 0.65 -0.48
N GLN A 112 16.42 1.85 -0.81
CA GLN A 112 16.39 2.99 0.09
C GLN A 112 14.96 3.44 0.38
N TYR A 113 14.09 3.45 -0.64
CA TYR A 113 12.66 3.70 -0.48
C TYR A 113 12.02 2.71 0.49
N GLY A 114 12.25 1.41 0.27
CA GLY A 114 11.74 0.33 1.13
C GLY A 114 12.18 0.52 2.58
N LYS A 115 13.47 0.79 2.81
CA LYS A 115 14.02 1.02 4.14
C LYS A 115 13.37 2.21 4.85
N ARG A 116 13.27 3.35 4.16
CA ARG A 116 12.67 4.58 4.71
C ARG A 116 11.21 4.37 5.10
N LEU A 117 10.42 3.73 4.23
CA LEU A 117 9.02 3.44 4.55
C LEU A 117 8.87 2.42 5.67
N SER A 118 9.72 1.40 5.74
CA SER A 118 9.75 0.46 6.86
C SER A 118 10.02 1.18 8.19
N GLU A 119 10.98 2.11 8.23
CA GLU A 119 11.25 2.94 9.41
C GLU A 119 10.02 3.76 9.84
N MET A 120 9.32 4.37 8.88
CA MET A 120 8.07 5.10 9.13
C MET A 120 6.93 4.18 9.61
N ILE A 121 6.82 2.98 9.07
CA ILE A 121 5.81 1.99 9.48
C ILE A 121 6.10 1.50 10.90
N ASP A 122 7.37 1.25 11.24
CA ASP A 122 7.77 0.77 12.56
C ASP A 122 7.63 1.85 13.65
N SER A 123 7.72 3.15 13.31
CA SER A 123 7.41 4.21 14.28
C SER A 123 5.96 4.18 14.76
N HIS A 124 5.06 3.59 13.97
CA HIS A 124 3.64 3.41 14.30
C HIS A 124 3.35 2.14 15.12
N ARG A 125 4.36 1.37 15.53
CA ARG A 125 4.18 0.18 16.40
C ARG A 125 4.11 0.49 17.90
N ARG A 126 4.22 1.75 18.32
CA ARG A 126 4.18 2.15 19.75
C ARG A 126 2.77 2.38 20.26
#